data_AF-A0A396HK68-F1
#
_entry.id   AF-A0A396HK68-F1
#
_cell.length_a   1.000
_cell.length_b   1.000
_cell.length_c   1.000
_cell.angle_alpha   90.00
_cell.angle_beta   90.00
_cell.angle_gamma   90.00
#
_symmetry.space_group_name_H-M   'P 1'
#
loop_
_entity.id
_entity.type
_entity.pdbx_description
1 polymer ?
#
loop_
_entity_poly.entity_id
_entity_poly.type
_entity_poly.pdbx_seq_one_letter_code
_entity_poly.pdbx_strand_id
1 'polypeptide(L)'
;MEKEEVGKTLKRALRFYSTLQTEDGFWPGDYGGPLFLLPSLVIGLWVTGAVNAVLTPEHQSEMRRYVFNHQNEDGGWGLHIEGPSTMFGTAMSYVTLRLLGEDIDSGDGAMQKARKWILDRGGATSIPSWGKLWLSVLGVYEWSGMKAIPPEIWLLPYFVPLHPGMFSLFLIRSKSNMWYHILIYMI
;
A
#
# COMPACT_ATOMS: atom_id res chain seq x y z
N MET A 1 42.21 -8.51 3.89
CA MET A 1 41.52 -8.18 5.15
C MET A 1 41.86 -9.26 6.16
N GLU A 2 42.57 -8.92 7.23
CA GLU A 2 43.07 -9.89 8.22
C GLU A 2 41.94 -10.56 9.00
N LYS A 3 42.09 -11.86 9.32
CA LYS A 3 41.09 -12.65 10.06
C LYS A 3 40.69 -12.02 11.40
N GLU A 4 41.61 -11.29 12.03
CA GLU A 4 41.38 -10.63 13.31
C GLU A 4 40.37 -9.48 13.21
N GLU A 5 40.47 -8.66 12.16
CA GLU A 5 39.57 -7.52 11.93
C GLU A 5 38.14 -7.98 11.59
N VAL A 6 38.02 -9.10 10.85
CA VAL A 6 36.73 -9.76 10.62
C VAL A 6 36.11 -10.23 11.92
N GLY A 7 36.90 -10.85 12.80
CA GLY A 7 36.43 -11.34 14.11
C GLY A 7 35.96 -10.21 15.03
N LYS A 8 36.68 -9.09 15.08
CA LYS A 8 36.29 -7.89 15.84
C LYS A 8 34.98 -7.30 15.31
N THR A 9 34.85 -7.20 13.99
CA THR A 9 33.66 -6.64 13.33
C THR A 9 32.42 -7.50 13.57
N LEU A 10 32.55 -8.83 13.42
CA LEU A 10 31.46 -9.77 13.67
C LEU A 10 30.96 -9.69 15.12
N LYS A 11 31.87 -9.66 16.10
CA LYS A 11 31.48 -9.54 17.53
C LYS A 11 30.72 -8.25 17.80
N ARG A 12 31.12 -7.14 17.17
CA ARG A 12 30.41 -5.85 17.28
C ARG A 12 29.03 -5.91 16.65
N ALA A 13 28.91 -6.48 15.46
CA ALA A 13 27.63 -6.66 14.77
C ALA A 13 26.66 -7.53 15.57
N LEU A 14 27.12 -8.68 16.08
CA LEU A 14 26.30 -9.56 16.92
C LEU A 14 25.86 -8.88 18.22
N ARG A 15 26.77 -8.15 18.88
CA ARG A 15 26.43 -7.40 20.09
C ARG A 15 25.38 -6.34 19.79
N PHE A 16 25.50 -5.61 18.69
CA PHE A 16 24.50 -4.63 18.27
C PHE A 16 23.15 -5.30 17.93
N TYR A 17 23.12 -6.33 17.09
CA TYR A 17 21.86 -7.00 16.76
C TYR A 17 21.20 -7.65 17.99
N SER A 18 21.97 -8.14 18.96
CA SER A 18 21.40 -8.64 20.21
C SER A 18 20.68 -7.57 21.03
N THR A 19 21.04 -6.28 20.89
CA THR A 19 20.29 -5.20 21.56
C THR A 19 19.00 -4.81 20.83
N LEU A 20 18.77 -5.32 19.61
CA LEU A 20 17.55 -5.09 18.85
C LEU A 20 16.50 -6.19 19.06
N GLN A 21 16.87 -7.30 19.70
CA GLN A 21 15.93 -8.39 19.99
C GLN A 21 14.90 -7.92 21.02
N THR A 22 13.62 -8.17 20.75
CA THR A 22 12.53 -7.87 21.69
C THR A 22 12.50 -8.90 22.83
N GLU A 23 11.76 -8.59 23.88
CA GLU A 23 11.59 -9.48 25.04
C GLU A 23 11.02 -10.85 24.65
N ASP A 24 10.16 -10.90 23.62
CA ASP A 24 9.57 -12.13 23.07
C ASP A 24 10.50 -12.88 22.09
N GLY A 25 11.73 -12.38 21.88
CA GLY A 25 12.78 -13.05 21.13
C GLY A 25 12.79 -12.82 19.61
N PHE A 26 11.94 -11.95 19.07
CA PHE A 26 11.95 -11.60 17.64
C PHE A 26 12.76 -10.32 17.36
N TRP A 27 13.04 -10.04 16.09
CA TRP A 27 13.70 -8.81 15.65
C TRP A 27 12.73 -7.95 14.83
N PRO A 28 12.27 -6.82 15.36
CA PRO A 28 11.45 -5.89 14.61
C PRO A 28 12.30 -5.24 13.52
N GLY A 29 11.69 -5.00 12.37
CA GLY A 29 12.30 -4.31 11.25
C GLY A 29 11.24 -3.61 10.42
N ASP A 30 11.63 -2.50 9.79
CA ASP A 30 10.78 -1.87 8.81
C ASP A 30 10.62 -2.81 7.60
N TYR A 31 9.36 -3.13 7.28
CA TYR A 31 8.98 -3.96 6.13
C TYR A 31 8.11 -3.15 5.15
N GLY A 32 8.43 -1.86 5.03
CA GLY A 32 7.88 -0.97 4.03
C GLY A 32 8.44 -1.23 2.62
N GLY A 33 8.19 -0.28 1.74
CA GLY A 33 8.65 -0.34 0.35
C GLY A 33 7.51 -0.06 -0.63
N PRO A 34 6.45 -0.87 -0.68
CA PRO A 34 5.32 -0.64 -1.58
C PRO A 34 4.53 0.63 -1.23
N LEU A 35 4.36 1.54 -2.20
CA LEU A 35 3.67 2.81 -2.00
C LEU A 35 2.15 2.75 -2.28
N PHE A 36 1.60 1.55 -2.47
CA PHE A 36 0.17 1.37 -2.75
C PHE A 36 -0.63 0.79 -1.59
N LEU A 37 0.01 0.33 -0.51
CA LEU A 37 -0.67 -0.24 0.65
C LEU A 37 -1.34 0.84 1.51
N LEU A 38 -0.60 1.90 1.84
CA LEU A 38 -1.10 3.02 2.62
C LEU A 38 -2.27 3.73 1.92
N PRO A 39 -2.21 4.05 0.60
CA PRO A 39 -3.37 4.59 -0.12
C PRO A 39 -4.62 3.71 -0.04
N SER A 40 -4.49 2.39 -0.22
CA SER A 40 -5.62 1.46 -0.11
C SER A 40 -6.25 1.48 1.29
N LEU A 41 -5.43 1.52 2.35
CA LEU A 41 -5.91 1.63 3.73
C LEU A 41 -6.68 2.94 3.95
N VAL A 42 -6.09 4.07 3.56
CA VAL A 42 -6.69 5.39 3.77
C VAL A 42 -8.00 5.54 3.01
N ILE A 43 -8.07 5.11 1.75
CA ILE A 43 -9.31 5.12 0.96
C ILE A 43 -10.37 4.23 1.62
N GLY A 44 -10.00 3.02 2.06
CA GLY A 44 -10.94 2.11 2.73
C GLY A 44 -11.50 2.68 4.03
N LEU A 45 -10.65 3.30 4.85
CA LEU A 45 -11.08 3.96 6.09
C LEU A 45 -11.93 5.20 5.81
N TRP A 46 -11.61 5.94 4.75
CA TRP A 46 -12.38 7.12 4.34
C TRP A 46 -13.81 6.74 3.94
N VAL A 47 -13.95 5.77 3.04
CA VAL A 47 -15.27 5.33 2.54
C VAL A 47 -16.12 4.70 3.66
N THR A 48 -15.48 4.06 4.64
CA THR A 48 -16.19 3.49 5.80
C THR A 48 -16.45 4.50 6.92
N GLY A 49 -15.96 5.73 6.82
CA GLY A 49 -16.08 6.76 7.87
C GLY A 49 -15.25 6.45 9.13
N ALA A 50 -14.28 5.54 9.03
CA ALA A 50 -13.51 5.02 10.16
C ALA A 50 -12.13 5.67 10.34
N VAL A 51 -11.76 6.67 9.52
CA VAL A 51 -10.43 7.33 9.59
C VAL A 51 -10.10 7.79 10.99
N ASN A 52 -10.97 8.59 11.62
CA ASN A 52 -10.73 9.13 12.96
C ASN A 52 -10.93 8.11 14.10
N ALA A 53 -11.57 6.98 13.80
CA ALA A 53 -11.74 5.89 14.76
C ALA A 53 -10.49 4.99 14.82
N VAL A 54 -9.76 4.85 13.71
CA VAL A 54 -8.61 3.94 13.57
C VAL A 54 -7.27 4.71 13.62
N LEU A 55 -7.22 5.90 13.04
CA LEU A 55 -6.00 6.70 12.91
C LEU A 55 -6.06 7.92 13.82
N THR A 56 -5.18 7.95 14.83
CA THR A 56 -4.97 9.13 15.67
C THR A 56 -4.40 10.29 14.84
N PRO A 57 -4.48 11.53 15.34
CA PRO A 57 -3.86 12.68 14.67
C PRO A 57 -2.37 12.48 14.39
N GLU A 58 -1.64 11.79 15.27
CA GLU A 58 -0.22 11.47 15.11
C GLU A 58 0.00 10.46 13.99
N HIS A 59 -0.82 9.40 13.91
CA HIS A 59 -0.77 8.47 12.77
C HIS A 59 -0.98 9.21 11.45
N GLN A 60 -1.98 10.09 11.37
CA GLN A 60 -2.25 10.84 10.15
C GLN A 60 -1.09 11.78 9.80
N SER A 61 -0.52 12.48 10.79
CA SER A 61 0.65 13.35 10.60
C SER A 61 1.87 12.58 10.09
N GLU A 62 2.16 11.43 10.69
CA GLU A 62 3.29 10.59 10.31
C GLU A 62 3.09 9.92 8.95
N MET A 63 1.86 9.54 8.61
CA MET A 63 1.53 9.04 7.27
C MET A 63 1.75 10.12 6.20
N ARG A 64 1.34 11.36 6.45
CA ARG A 64 1.60 12.48 5.53
C ARG A 64 3.09 12.74 5.37
N ARG A 65 3.83 12.80 6.49
CA ARG A 65 5.29 12.93 6.49
C ARG A 65 5.95 11.81 5.68
N TYR A 66 5.53 10.56 5.88
CA TYR A 66 6.04 9.42 5.12
C TYR A 66 5.80 9.57 3.63
N VAL A 67 4.59 9.95 3.20
CA VAL A 67 4.30 10.13 1.77
C VAL A 67 5.12 11.27 1.18
N PHE A 68 5.22 12.42 1.85
CA PHE A 68 6.02 13.55 1.37
C PHE A 68 7.51 13.22 1.26
N ASN A 69 8.08 12.49 2.23
CA ASN A 69 9.49 12.09 2.21
C ASN A 69 9.87 11.20 1.02
N HIS A 70 8.89 10.53 0.40
CA HIS A 70 9.11 9.64 -0.75
C HIS A 70 8.63 10.25 -2.07
N GLN A 71 8.34 11.56 -2.10
CA GLN A 71 8.07 12.23 -3.37
C GLN A 71 9.38 12.37 -4.15
N ASN A 72 9.35 11.96 -5.42
CA ASN A 72 10.49 12.12 -6.31
C ASN A 72 10.68 13.60 -6.68
N GLU A 73 11.89 13.95 -7.15
CA GLU A 73 12.23 15.33 -7.56
C GLU A 73 11.30 15.88 -8.65
N ASP A 74 10.76 15.00 -9.50
CA ASP A 74 9.81 15.35 -10.57
C ASP A 74 8.39 15.65 -10.05
N GLY A 75 8.14 15.45 -8.75
CA GLY A 75 6.85 15.67 -8.09
C GLY A 75 5.93 14.45 -8.05
N GLY A 76 6.34 13.31 -8.61
CA GLY A 76 5.57 12.08 -8.61
C GLY A 76 5.96 11.07 -7.52
N TRP A 77 5.29 9.93 -7.53
CA TRP A 77 5.60 8.76 -6.69
C TRP A 77 5.63 7.48 -7.50
N GLY A 78 6.52 6.58 -7.12
CA GLY A 78 6.66 5.26 -7.74
C GLY A 78 5.71 4.20 -7.21
N LEU A 79 5.86 2.98 -7.74
CA LEU A 79 5.21 1.77 -7.22
C LEU A 79 5.75 1.37 -5.83
N HIS A 80 7.00 1.74 -5.57
CA HIS A 80 7.71 1.56 -4.31
C HIS A 80 8.59 2.80 -4.03
N ILE A 81 9.13 2.90 -2.82
CA ILE A 81 9.87 4.07 -2.30
C ILE A 81 11.10 4.48 -3.15
N GLU A 82 11.75 3.52 -3.79
CA GLU A 82 12.91 3.74 -4.68
C GLU A 82 12.52 3.78 -6.17
N GLY A 83 11.23 3.70 -6.48
CA GLY A 83 10.73 3.54 -7.84
C GLY A 83 10.57 4.88 -8.57
N PRO A 84 10.74 4.89 -9.91
CA PRO A 84 10.45 6.09 -10.69
C PRO A 84 8.96 6.41 -10.62
N SER A 85 8.62 7.69 -10.80
CA SER A 85 7.24 8.18 -10.75
C SER A 85 6.34 7.47 -11.75
N THR A 86 5.21 6.96 -11.27
CA THR A 86 4.19 6.27 -12.09
C THR A 86 2.84 6.94 -11.91
N MET A 87 1.94 6.78 -12.89
CA MET A 87 0.57 7.29 -12.74
C MET A 87 -0.14 6.64 -11.55
N PHE A 88 0.10 5.35 -11.31
CA PHE A 88 -0.47 4.65 -10.16
C PHE A 88 0.02 5.21 -8.83
N GLY A 89 1.33 5.24 -8.61
CA GLY A 89 1.91 5.77 -7.37
C GLY A 89 1.52 7.22 -7.15
N THR A 90 1.70 8.08 -8.17
CA THR A 90 1.45 9.51 -8.04
C THR A 90 -0.02 9.84 -7.77
N ALA A 91 -0.95 9.25 -8.51
CA ALA A 91 -2.37 9.51 -8.30
C ALA A 91 -2.85 8.99 -6.94
N MET A 92 -2.40 7.81 -6.53
CA MET A 92 -2.79 7.21 -5.24
C MET A 92 -2.21 8.00 -4.06
N SER A 93 -0.93 8.39 -4.12
CA SER A 93 -0.30 9.25 -3.09
C SER A 93 -0.96 10.62 -3.00
N TYR A 94 -1.25 11.26 -4.14
CA TYR A 94 -1.95 12.54 -4.18
C TYR A 94 -3.33 12.44 -3.53
N VAL A 95 -4.14 11.44 -3.91
CA VAL A 95 -5.46 11.21 -3.31
C VAL A 95 -5.34 10.97 -1.82
N THR A 96 -4.38 10.14 -1.39
CA THR A 96 -4.14 9.86 0.04
C THR A 96 -3.89 11.13 0.83
N LEU A 97 -3.00 12.00 0.36
CA LEU A 97 -2.70 13.27 1.01
C LEU A 97 -3.96 14.16 1.11
N ARG A 98 -4.78 14.21 0.05
CA ARG A 98 -6.07 14.93 0.07
C ARG A 98 -7.03 14.37 1.12
N LEU A 99 -7.13 13.05 1.25
CA LEU A 99 -8.01 12.41 2.24
C LEU A 99 -7.49 12.58 3.68
N LEU A 100 -6.18 12.73 3.86
CA LEU A 100 -5.56 13.05 5.15
C LEU A 100 -5.58 14.55 5.49
N GLY A 101 -6.26 15.39 4.69
CA GLY A 101 -6.50 16.79 4.98
C GLY A 101 -5.52 17.78 4.36
N GLU A 102 -4.63 17.36 3.45
CA GLU A 102 -3.78 18.30 2.72
C GLU A 102 -4.56 19.04 1.63
N ASP A 103 -4.29 20.34 1.51
CA ASP A 103 -4.85 21.19 0.45
C ASP A 103 -4.05 21.03 -0.86
N ILE A 104 -4.52 21.63 -1.94
CA ILE A 104 -3.85 21.70 -3.24
C ILE A 104 -2.51 22.43 -3.13
N ASP A 105 -2.44 23.43 -2.25
CA ASP A 105 -1.27 24.28 -2.06
C ASP A 105 -0.35 23.82 -0.91
N SER A 106 -0.67 22.69 -0.28
CA SER A 106 0.09 22.10 0.81
C SER A 106 1.46 21.52 0.40
N GLY A 107 2.30 21.27 1.41
CA GLY A 107 3.57 20.56 1.28
C GLY A 107 4.62 21.37 0.52
N ASP A 108 4.66 22.69 0.71
CA ASP A 108 5.61 23.59 0.05
C ASP A 108 5.65 23.44 -1.48
N GLY A 109 4.45 23.24 -2.07
CA GLY A 109 4.26 23.05 -3.51
C GLY A 109 4.37 21.59 -3.99
N ALA A 110 4.62 20.63 -3.10
CA ALA A 110 4.59 19.20 -3.40
C ALA A 110 3.28 18.77 -4.07
N MET A 111 2.14 19.22 -3.54
CA MET A 111 0.81 18.87 -4.04
C MET A 111 0.55 19.46 -5.44
N GLN A 112 1.04 20.67 -5.69
CA GLN A 112 0.94 21.34 -6.99
C GLN A 112 1.79 20.62 -8.05
N LYS A 113 3.03 20.25 -7.69
CA LYS A 113 3.93 19.48 -8.56
C LYS A 113 3.32 18.13 -8.91
N ALA A 114 2.77 17.41 -7.93
CA ALA A 114 2.08 16.15 -8.14
C ALA A 114 0.89 16.28 -9.09
N ARG A 115 0.03 17.28 -8.86
CA ARG A 115 -1.12 17.55 -9.72
C ARG A 115 -0.67 17.88 -11.14
N LYS A 116 0.34 18.73 -11.30
CA LYS A 116 0.92 19.05 -12.60
C LYS A 116 1.47 17.79 -13.29
N TRP A 117 2.22 16.97 -12.57
CA TRP A 117 2.79 15.72 -13.07
C TRP A 117 1.71 14.78 -13.62
N ILE A 118 0.58 14.65 -12.91
CA ILE A 118 -0.58 13.85 -13.32
C ILE A 118 -1.20 14.41 -14.61
N LEU A 119 -1.48 15.72 -14.63
CA LEU A 119 -2.15 16.38 -15.76
C LEU A 119 -1.29 16.34 -17.03
N ASP A 120 0.01 16.59 -16.92
CA ASP A 120 0.96 16.58 -18.04
C ASP A 120 1.09 15.18 -18.69
N ARG A 121 0.68 14.11 -17.99
CA ARG A 121 0.77 12.71 -18.46
C ARG A 121 -0.59 12.09 -18.80
N GLY A 122 -1.57 12.92 -19.14
CA GLY A 122 -2.90 12.47 -19.60
C GLY A 122 -3.90 12.19 -18.47
N GLY A 123 -3.54 12.53 -17.23
CA GLY A 123 -4.44 12.44 -16.08
C GLY A 123 -4.63 11.02 -15.55
N ALA A 124 -5.44 10.93 -14.48
CA ALA A 124 -5.69 9.69 -13.75
C ALA A 124 -6.47 8.63 -14.56
N THR A 125 -6.97 8.94 -15.75
CA THR A 125 -7.66 7.97 -16.63
C THR A 125 -6.73 6.87 -17.15
N SER A 126 -5.43 7.17 -17.23
CA SER A 126 -4.37 6.24 -17.64
C SER A 126 -3.88 5.31 -16.51
N ILE A 127 -4.47 5.40 -15.32
CA ILE A 127 -4.08 4.58 -14.16
C ILE A 127 -4.33 3.08 -14.43
N PRO A 128 -3.46 2.16 -13.95
CA PRO A 128 -3.69 0.71 -14.04
C PRO A 128 -4.99 0.26 -13.35
N SER A 129 -5.49 -0.94 -13.70
CA SER A 129 -6.77 -1.47 -13.21
C SER A 129 -6.92 -1.42 -11.68
N TRP A 130 -5.85 -1.68 -10.93
CA TRP A 130 -5.90 -1.62 -9.46
C TRP A 130 -6.15 -0.20 -8.94
N GLY A 131 -5.58 0.82 -9.59
CA GLY A 131 -5.87 2.21 -9.28
C GLY A 131 -7.30 2.60 -9.67
N LYS A 132 -7.78 2.12 -10.82
CA LYS A 132 -9.19 2.34 -11.23
C LYS A 132 -10.16 1.78 -10.20
N LEU A 133 -9.89 0.58 -9.67
CA LEU A 133 -10.68 -0.03 -8.61
C LEU A 133 -10.77 0.90 -7.39
N TRP A 134 -9.64 1.35 -6.85
CA TRP A 134 -9.63 2.20 -5.66
C TRP A 134 -10.25 3.58 -5.88
N LEU A 135 -10.01 4.19 -7.04
CA LEU A 135 -10.67 5.46 -7.39
C LEU A 135 -12.18 5.31 -7.60
N SER A 136 -12.64 4.14 -8.08
CA SER A 136 -14.07 3.84 -8.21
C SER A 136 -14.72 3.59 -6.85
N VAL A 137 -14.03 2.87 -5.94
CA VAL A 137 -14.45 2.72 -4.54
C VAL A 137 -14.59 4.08 -3.85
N LEU A 138 -13.67 5.01 -4.12
CA LEU A 138 -13.75 6.37 -3.61
C LEU A 138 -14.85 7.22 -4.27
N GLY A 139 -15.38 6.80 -5.43
CA GLY A 139 -16.42 7.53 -6.17
C GLY A 139 -15.89 8.64 -7.08
N VAL A 140 -14.58 8.68 -7.36
CA VAL A 140 -13.94 9.70 -8.24
C VAL A 140 -13.58 9.14 -9.62
N TYR A 141 -13.94 7.89 -9.89
CA TYR A 141 -13.79 7.22 -11.19
C TYR A 141 -15.03 6.37 -11.46
N GLU A 142 -15.52 6.38 -12.70
CA GLU A 142 -16.70 5.62 -13.10
C GLU A 142 -16.41 4.12 -13.16
N TRP A 143 -17.24 3.30 -12.49
CA TRP A 143 -17.11 1.83 -12.48
C TRP A 143 -17.12 1.22 -13.90
N SER A 144 -17.87 1.84 -14.83
CA SER A 144 -17.93 1.44 -16.24
C SER A 144 -16.59 1.58 -16.98
N GLY A 145 -15.68 2.41 -16.46
CA GLY A 145 -14.33 2.60 -17.01
C GLY A 145 -13.31 1.55 -16.57
N MET A 146 -13.71 0.57 -15.77
CA MET A 146 -12.89 -0.56 -15.31
C MET A 146 -13.30 -1.85 -16.02
N LYS A 147 -12.34 -2.75 -16.29
CA LYS A 147 -12.66 -4.10 -16.73
C LYS A 147 -13.42 -4.82 -15.60
N ALA A 148 -14.56 -5.42 -15.92
CA ALA A 148 -15.33 -6.17 -14.94
C ALA A 148 -14.49 -7.32 -14.36
N ILE A 149 -14.60 -7.51 -13.05
CA ILE A 149 -14.09 -8.68 -12.34
C ILE A 149 -15.32 -9.52 -11.99
N PRO A 150 -15.74 -10.46 -12.86
CA PRO A 150 -17.00 -11.17 -12.69
C PRO A 150 -16.93 -12.06 -11.44
N PRO A 151 -17.71 -11.80 -10.38
CA PRO A 151 -17.73 -12.67 -9.21
C PRO A 151 -18.22 -14.09 -9.54
N GLU A 152 -18.95 -14.27 -10.64
CA GLU A 152 -19.48 -15.55 -11.13
C GLU A 152 -18.38 -16.56 -11.46
N ILE A 153 -17.13 -16.12 -11.68
CA ILE A 153 -16.00 -17.01 -11.92
C ILE A 153 -15.72 -17.94 -10.71
N TRP A 154 -16.14 -17.54 -9.51
CA TRP A 154 -16.09 -18.37 -8.30
C TRP A 154 -17.14 -19.49 -8.29
N LEU A 155 -18.15 -19.44 -9.17
CA LEU A 155 -19.17 -20.49 -9.32
C LEU A 155 -18.74 -21.60 -10.28
N LEU A 156 -17.59 -21.44 -10.96
CA LEU A 156 -17.07 -22.48 -11.84
C LEU A 156 -16.71 -23.74 -11.02
N PRO A 157 -16.87 -24.95 -11.59
CA PRO A 157 -16.32 -26.14 -10.96
C PRO A 157 -14.80 -26.02 -10.77
N TYR A 158 -14.29 -26.50 -9.63
CA TYR A 158 -12.88 -26.35 -9.24
C TYR A 158 -11.88 -26.89 -10.29
N PHE A 159 -12.30 -27.88 -11.08
CA PHE A 159 -11.47 -28.48 -12.13
C PHE A 159 -11.30 -27.59 -13.38
N VAL A 160 -12.05 -26.50 -13.52
CA VAL A 160 -11.91 -25.56 -14.64
C VAL A 160 -10.64 -24.71 -14.42
N PRO A 161 -9.72 -24.60 -15.39
CA PRO A 161 -8.45 -23.86 -15.22
C PRO A 161 -8.58 -22.37 -14.88
N LEU A 162 -9.78 -21.79 -15.06
CA LEU A 162 -10.10 -20.41 -14.72
C LEU A 162 -10.70 -20.25 -13.32
N HIS A 163 -10.98 -21.35 -12.62
CA HIS A 163 -11.49 -21.28 -11.26
C HIS A 163 -10.45 -20.59 -10.35
N PRO A 164 -10.81 -19.55 -9.59
CA PRO A 164 -9.86 -18.79 -8.79
C PRO A 164 -9.01 -19.66 -7.87
N GLY A 165 -9.54 -20.75 -7.33
CA GLY A 165 -8.80 -21.71 -6.49
C GLY A 165 -7.56 -22.34 -7.13
N MET A 166 -7.39 -22.25 -8.45
CA MET A 166 -6.24 -22.77 -9.19
C MET A 166 -5.11 -21.75 -9.38
N PHE A 167 -5.33 -20.47 -9.04
CA PHE A 167 -4.31 -19.43 -9.13
C PHE A 167 -3.27 -19.49 -7.99
N SER A 168 -2.24 -18.65 -8.07
CA SER A 168 -1.28 -18.50 -6.96
C SER A 168 -1.99 -18.05 -5.69
N LEU A 169 -1.55 -18.54 -4.52
CA LEU A 169 -2.08 -18.15 -3.21
C LEU A 169 -2.12 -16.62 -3.03
N PHE A 170 -1.14 -15.91 -3.56
CA PHE A 170 -1.08 -14.44 -3.53
C PHE A 170 -2.23 -13.76 -4.29
N LEU A 171 -2.81 -14.40 -5.30
CA LEU A 171 -3.93 -13.88 -6.08
C LEU A 171 -5.30 -14.24 -5.46
N ILE A 172 -5.37 -15.29 -4.65
CA ILE A 172 -6.65 -15.87 -4.18
C ILE A 172 -7.03 -15.41 -2.79
N ARG A 173 -6.05 -15.11 -1.93
CA ARG A 173 -6.31 -15.07 -0.49
C ARG A 173 -6.99 -13.77 -0.03
N SER A 174 -8.32 -13.79 -0.01
CA SER A 174 -9.17 -13.14 1.00
C SER A 174 -9.92 -14.15 1.89
N LYS A 175 -10.16 -15.39 1.47
CA LYS A 175 -10.83 -16.40 2.30
C LYS A 175 -10.34 -17.81 2.00
N SER A 176 -9.53 -18.41 2.87
CA SER A 176 -9.38 -19.87 2.87
C SER A 176 -9.25 -20.52 4.25
N ASN A 177 -8.92 -19.80 5.33
CA ASN A 177 -8.66 -20.47 6.63
C ASN A 177 -9.47 -19.95 7.82
N MET A 178 -10.33 -18.94 7.67
CA MET A 178 -11.04 -18.34 8.81
C MET A 178 -12.40 -19.00 9.11
N TRP A 179 -13.06 -19.59 8.11
CA TRP A 179 -14.40 -20.18 8.29
C TRP A 179 -14.38 -21.58 8.90
N TYR A 180 -13.32 -22.37 8.65
CA TYR A 180 -13.20 -23.71 9.21
C TYR A 180 -13.03 -23.73 10.73
N HIS A 181 -12.42 -22.69 11.31
CA HIS A 181 -12.25 -22.62 12.77
C HIS A 181 -13.47 -22.07 13.50
N ILE A 182 -14.28 -21.21 12.89
CA ILE A 182 -15.48 -20.65 13.57
C ILE A 182 -16.61 -21.67 13.67
N LEU A 183 -16.77 -22.57 12.69
CA LEU A 183 -17.82 -23.60 12.70
C LEU A 183 -17.53 -24.78 13.65
N ILE A 184 -16.27 -25.06 13.99
CA ILE A 184 -15.93 -26.17 14.92
C ILE A 184 -16.13 -25.76 16.38
N TYR A 185 -16.15 -24.47 16.71
CA TYR A 185 -16.38 -23.99 18.08
C TYR A 185 -17.83 -23.59 18.38
N MET A 186 -18.76 -23.76 17.42
CA MET A 186 -20.19 -23.43 17.61
C MET A 186 -21.14 -24.60 17.32
N ILE A 187 -20.65 -25.84 17.37
CA ILE A 187 -21.47 -27.07 17.43
C ILE A 187 -21.03 -27.90 18.63
#